data_AF-A0AAN5C017-F1
#
_entry.id   AF-A0AAN5C017-F1
#
_cell.length_a   1.000
_cell.length_b   1.000
_cell.length_c   1.000
_cell.angle_alpha   90.00
_cell.angle_beta   90.00
_cell.angle_gamma   90.00
#
_symmetry.space_group_name_H-M   'P 1'
#
loop_
_entity.id
_entity.type
_entity.pdbx_description
1 polymer ?
#
loop_
_entity_poly.entity_id
_entity_poly.type
_entity_poly.pdbx_seq_one_letter_code
_entity_poly.pdbx_strand_id
1 'polypeptide(L)'
;LDAETYTTDLDEANAKDQEPQWFLEYTTKDAYGLPDLSPSSWADLIDRLAVDDDLFTKFHRFFFRSSHEANCVNEPDCRKEYVCALRAAKSYEEDHFCAGL
;
A
#
# COMPACT_ATOMS: atom_id res chain seq x y z
N LEU A 1 -16.45 4.62 10.13
CA LEU A 1 -16.21 4.27 8.72
C LEU A 1 -14.85 3.59 8.63
N ASP A 2 -14.72 2.58 7.77
CA ASP A 2 -13.46 1.91 7.43
C ASP A 2 -13.53 1.42 5.98
N ALA A 3 -12.41 0.94 5.43
CA ALA A 3 -12.32 0.30 4.13
C ALA A 3 -11.66 -1.08 4.28
N GLU A 4 -12.33 -2.10 3.74
CA GLU A 4 -11.90 -3.50 3.79
C GLU A 4 -11.40 -3.94 2.41
N THR A 5 -10.31 -4.69 2.38
CA THR A 5 -9.84 -5.39 1.19
C THR A 5 -10.02 -6.88 1.37
N TYR A 6 -10.66 -7.54 0.39
CA TYR A 6 -10.71 -8.98 0.27
C TYR A 6 -9.80 -9.44 -0.87
N THR A 7 -9.13 -10.58 -0.70
CA THR A 7 -8.27 -11.21 -1.70
C THR A 7 -8.52 -12.72 -1.74
N THR A 8 -7.86 -13.41 -2.67
CA THR A 8 -7.88 -14.86 -2.80
C THR A 8 -6.50 -15.36 -3.19
N ASP A 9 -6.15 -16.57 -2.76
CA ASP A 9 -4.96 -17.27 -3.24
C ASP A 9 -5.29 -17.97 -4.56
N LEU A 10 -4.80 -17.41 -5.66
CA LEU A 10 -5.01 -17.97 -6.99
C LEU A 10 -4.18 -19.24 -7.22
N ASP A 11 -3.00 -19.36 -6.60
CA ASP A 11 -2.16 -20.54 -6.73
C ASP A 11 -2.83 -21.74 -6.05
N GLU A 12 -3.43 -21.52 -4.87
CA GLU A 12 -4.23 -22.52 -4.17
C GLU A 12 -5.46 -22.93 -4.99
N ALA A 13 -6.22 -21.97 -5.50
CA ALA A 13 -7.42 -22.24 -6.28
C ALA A 13 -7.10 -23.06 -7.54
N ASN A 14 -6.06 -22.66 -8.28
CA ASN A 14 -5.61 -23.33 -9.49
C ASN A 14 -5.05 -24.74 -9.19
N ALA A 15 -4.25 -24.91 -8.13
CA ALA A 15 -3.67 -26.20 -7.78
C ALA A 15 -4.72 -27.24 -7.36
N LYS A 16 -5.85 -26.78 -6.83
CA LYS A 16 -6.98 -27.63 -6.38
C LYS A 16 -8.09 -27.76 -7.42
N ASP A 17 -8.00 -27.07 -8.56
CA ASP A 17 -9.05 -26.99 -9.59
C ASP A 17 -10.43 -26.63 -8.99
N GLN A 18 -10.44 -25.59 -8.15
CA GLN A 18 -11.61 -25.14 -7.41
C GLN A 18 -11.85 -23.64 -7.56
N GLU A 19 -13.08 -23.21 -7.28
CA GLU A 19 -13.44 -21.80 -7.23
C GLU A 19 -12.63 -21.05 -6.14
N PRO A 20 -12.17 -19.82 -6.40
CA PRO A 20 -11.39 -19.01 -5.47
C PRO A 20 -12.17 -18.73 -4.18
N GLN A 21 -11.51 -18.97 -3.04
CA GLN A 21 -12.06 -18.67 -1.72
C GLN A 21 -11.61 -17.27 -1.31
N TRP A 22 -12.56 -16.35 -1.25
CA TRP A 22 -12.30 -14.96 -0.86
C TRP A 22 -12.18 -14.84 0.66
N PHE A 23 -11.13 -14.16 1.11
CA PHE A 23 -10.90 -13.86 2.53
C PHE A 23 -10.53 -12.39 2.73
N LEU A 24 -10.82 -11.87 3.92
CA LEU A 24 -10.44 -10.52 4.31
C LEU A 24 -8.91 -10.46 4.43
N GLU A 25 -8.27 -9.62 3.62
CA GLU A 25 -6.83 -9.38 3.69
C GLU A 25 -6.52 -8.40 4.83
N TYR A 26 -7.16 -7.23 4.81
CA TYR A 26 -6.98 -6.22 5.84
C TYR A 26 -8.13 -5.19 5.91
N THR A 27 -8.27 -4.55 7.07
CA THR A 27 -9.01 -3.29 7.25
C THR A 27 -8.00 -2.13 7.25
N THR A 28 -8.35 -1.02 6.60
CA THR A 28 -7.39 0.07 6.35
C THR A 28 -6.89 0.70 7.64
N LYS A 29 -7.79 0.93 8.60
CA LYS A 29 -7.41 1.53 9.87
C LYS A 29 -6.51 0.62 10.70
N ASP A 30 -6.82 -0.67 10.81
CA ASP A 30 -5.99 -1.58 11.61
C ASP A 30 -4.64 -1.86 10.93
N ALA A 31 -4.62 -1.92 9.59
CA ALA A 31 -3.39 -2.12 8.84
C ALA A 31 -2.38 -1.00 9.06
N TYR A 32 -2.82 0.25 9.04
CA TYR A 32 -1.94 1.42 9.02
C TYR A 32 -1.97 2.25 10.32
N GLY A 33 -2.79 1.83 11.30
CA GLY A 33 -2.97 2.53 12.56
C GLY A 33 -3.67 3.87 12.39
N LEU A 34 -4.62 3.98 11.45
CA LEU A 34 -5.33 5.24 11.19
C LEU A 34 -6.48 5.44 12.19
N PRO A 35 -6.64 6.65 12.75
CA PRO A 35 -7.78 6.96 13.62
C PRO A 35 -9.08 7.05 12.81
N ASP A 36 -9.00 7.51 11.56
CA ASP A 36 -10.09 7.67 10.61
C ASP A 36 -9.56 7.64 9.16
N LEU A 37 -10.46 7.83 8.18
CA LEU A 37 -10.12 7.88 6.76
C LEU A 37 -10.11 9.32 6.21
N SER A 38 -9.85 10.32 7.05
CA SER A 38 -9.77 11.72 6.62
C SER A 38 -8.54 11.97 5.74
N PRO A 39 -8.55 12.99 4.87
CA PRO A 39 -7.38 13.35 4.06
C PRO A 39 -6.10 13.60 4.89
N SER A 40 -6.24 14.16 6.10
CA SER A 40 -5.11 14.36 7.02
C SER A 40 -4.51 13.03 7.51
N SER A 41 -5.34 12.07 7.88
CA SER A 41 -4.87 10.74 8.30
C SER A 41 -4.12 10.01 7.19
N TRP A 42 -4.53 10.21 5.93
CA TRP A 42 -3.82 9.69 4.77
C TRP A 42 -2.50 10.43 4.50
N ALA A 43 -2.47 11.75 4.63
CA ALA A 43 -1.23 12.53 4.48
C ALA A 43 -0.18 12.11 5.52
N ASP A 44 -0.58 11.96 6.79
CA ASP A 44 0.30 11.51 7.88
C ASP A 44 0.83 10.09 7.61
N LEU A 45 0.01 9.20 7.05
CA LEU A 45 0.45 7.86 6.64
C LEU A 45 1.50 7.92 5.53
N ILE A 46 1.31 8.76 4.51
CA ILE A 46 2.26 8.89 3.40
C ILE A 46 3.62 9.39 3.91
N ASP A 47 3.63 10.31 4.87
CA ASP A 47 4.86 10.80 5.50
C ASP A 47 5.57 9.69 6.30
N ARG A 48 4.82 8.86 7.03
CA ARG A 48 5.36 7.68 7.72
C ARG A 48 5.90 6.64 6.73
N LEU A 49 5.20 6.41 5.63
CA LEU A 49 5.62 5.52 4.54
C LEU A 49 6.92 5.98 3.88
N ALA A 50 7.37 7.22 4.07
CA ALA A 50 8.65 7.72 3.57
C ALA A 50 9.86 7.37 4.44
N VAL A 51 9.66 7.00 5.72
CA VAL A 51 10.76 6.72 6.66
C VAL A 51 10.66 5.40 7.44
N ASP A 52 9.47 4.83 7.60
CA ASP A 52 9.23 3.56 8.31
C ASP A 52 9.24 2.36 7.34
N ASP A 53 10.30 1.55 7.41
CA ASP A 53 10.53 0.42 6.49
C ASP A 53 9.53 -0.71 6.68
N ASP A 54 9.16 -1.02 7.92
CA ASP A 54 8.20 -2.09 8.22
C ASP A 54 6.80 -1.70 7.73
N LEU A 55 6.42 -0.44 7.93
CA LEU A 55 5.17 0.10 7.41
C LEU A 55 5.14 0.12 5.88
N PHE A 56 6.25 0.51 5.24
CA PHE A 56 6.34 0.51 3.79
C PHE A 56 6.29 -0.91 3.22
N THR A 57 7.00 -1.86 3.84
CA THR A 57 6.93 -3.30 3.48
C THR A 57 5.50 -3.81 3.53
N LYS A 58 4.77 -3.48 4.59
CA LYS A 58 3.36 -3.86 4.75
C LYS A 58 2.48 -3.23 3.67
N PHE A 59 2.66 -1.94 3.39
CA PHE A 59 1.95 -1.23 2.32
C PHE A 59 2.23 -1.86 0.95
N HIS A 60 3.51 -2.11 0.62
CA HIS A 60 3.93 -2.65 -0.66
C HIS A 60 3.34 -4.04 -0.91
N ARG A 61 3.37 -4.91 0.11
CA ARG A 61 2.71 -6.21 0.06
C ARG A 61 1.21 -6.09 -0.23
N PHE A 62 0.51 -5.19 0.45
CA PHE A 62 -0.93 -4.98 0.24
C PHE A 62 -1.26 -4.30 -1.09
N PHE A 63 -0.37 -3.45 -1.62
CA PHE A 63 -0.49 -2.86 -2.95
C PHE A 63 -0.58 -3.94 -4.03
N PHE A 64 0.20 -5.03 -3.87
CA PHE A 64 0.18 -6.20 -4.74
C PHE A 64 -0.75 -7.34 -4.27
N ARG A 65 -1.68 -7.09 -3.35
CA ARG A 65 -2.65 -8.09 -2.85
C ARG A 65 -2.01 -9.36 -2.29
N SER A 66 -0.87 -9.23 -1.62
CA SER A 66 -0.05 -10.34 -1.10
C SER A 66 0.43 -11.32 -2.16
N SER A 67 0.50 -10.91 -3.43
CA SER A 67 1.16 -11.68 -4.49
C SER A 67 2.69 -11.49 -4.48
N HIS A 68 3.41 -12.22 -5.33
CA HIS A 68 4.87 -12.13 -5.43
C HIS A 68 5.32 -10.69 -5.76
N GLU A 69 6.20 -10.14 -4.93
CA GLU A 69 6.66 -8.76 -5.01
C GLU A 69 8.17 -8.65 -5.30
N ALA A 70 8.56 -7.62 -6.07
CA ALA A 70 9.96 -7.20 -6.14
C ALA A 70 10.35 -6.51 -4.82
N ASN A 71 11.59 -6.68 -4.35
CA ASN A 71 12.04 -6.12 -3.07
C ASN A 71 12.30 -4.61 -3.18
N CYS A 72 11.25 -3.79 -3.03
CA CYS A 72 11.33 -2.33 -3.03
C CYS A 72 11.78 -1.73 -1.68
N VAL A 73 11.78 -2.53 -0.60
CA VAL A 73 12.00 -2.05 0.78
C VAL A 73 13.41 -1.52 0.97
N ASN A 74 14.40 -2.18 0.37
CA ASN A 74 15.81 -1.83 0.52
C ASN A 74 16.32 -0.92 -0.61
N GLU A 75 15.41 -0.38 -1.42
CA GLU A 75 15.70 0.44 -2.60
C GLU A 75 15.07 1.84 -2.41
N PRO A 76 15.84 2.83 -1.91
CA PRO A 76 15.32 4.16 -1.59
C PRO A 76 14.62 4.85 -2.77
N ASP A 77 15.15 4.69 -3.98
CA ASP A 77 14.56 5.26 -5.19
C ASP A 77 13.20 4.62 -5.49
N CYS A 78 13.08 3.30 -5.34
CA CYS A 78 11.82 2.58 -5.52
C CYS A 78 10.76 3.08 -4.51
N ARG A 79 11.11 3.18 -3.23
CA ARG A 79 10.21 3.72 -2.20
C ARG A 79 9.75 5.14 -2.53
N LYS A 80 10.68 5.99 -2.96
CA LYS A 80 10.41 7.38 -3.31
C LYS A 80 9.39 7.49 -4.44
N GLU A 81 9.43 6.62 -5.44
CA GLU A 81 8.45 6.59 -6.52
C GLU A 81 7.02 6.36 -6.00
N TYR A 82 6.82 5.38 -5.10
CA TYR A 82 5.51 5.11 -4.50
C TYR A 82 5.03 6.27 -3.64
N VAL A 83 5.88 6.80 -2.75
CA VAL A 83 5.51 7.93 -1.87
C VAL A 83 5.16 9.17 -2.69
N CYS A 84 5.96 9.46 -3.71
CA CYS A 84 5.71 10.56 -4.64
C CYS A 84 4.35 10.40 -5.36
N ALA A 85 4.08 9.21 -5.91
CA ALA A 85 2.81 8.91 -6.58
C ALA A 85 1.59 9.05 -5.65
N LEU A 86 1.74 8.69 -4.36
CA LEU A 86 0.67 8.85 -3.37
C LEU A 86 0.40 10.33 -3.01
N ARG A 87 1.43 11.20 -3.07
CA ARG A 87 1.27 12.65 -2.84
C ARG A 87 0.72 13.39 -4.07
N ALA A 88 1.06 12.94 -5.26
CA ALA A 88 0.74 13.62 -6.51
C ALA A 88 -0.74 13.43 -6.89
N ALA A 89 -1.59 14.36 -6.44
CA ALA A 89 -3.02 14.37 -6.80
C ALA A 89 -3.30 15.14 -8.12
N LYS A 90 -2.28 15.73 -8.75
CA LYS A 90 -2.37 16.49 -9.99
C LYS A 90 -1.20 16.14 -10.91
N SER A 91 -1.52 15.74 -12.14
CA SER A 91 -0.54 15.37 -13.15
C SER A 91 0.35 16.55 -13.54
N TYR A 92 1.62 16.27 -13.86
CA TYR A 92 2.63 17.24 -14.29
C TYR A 92 3.04 18.26 -13.22
N GLU A 93 2.71 17.99 -11.96
CA GLU A 93 3.15 18.78 -10.79
C GLU A 93 3.95 17.93 -9.79
N GLU A 94 4.54 16.83 -10.25
CA GLU A 94 5.31 15.91 -9.42
C GLU A 94 6.47 16.63 -8.70
N ASP A 95 7.13 17.59 -9.38
CA ASP A 95 8.17 18.43 -8.78
C ASP A 95 7.68 19.20 -7.54
N HIS A 96 6.41 19.60 -7.51
CA HIS A 96 5.81 20.30 -6.38
C HIS A 96 5.43 19.32 -5.25
N PHE A 97 4.76 18.22 -5.59
CA PHE A 97 4.24 17.26 -4.60
C PHE A 97 5.33 16.35 -4.01
N CYS A 98 6.43 16.16 -4.73
CA CYS A 98 7.51 15.26 -4.34
C CYS A 98 8.76 16.00 -3.85
N ALA A 99 8.67 17.32 -3.72
CA ALA A 99 9.72 18.14 -3.12
C ALA A 99 10.04 17.65 -1.70
N GLY A 100 11.33 17.47 -1.41
CA GLY A 100 11.81 17.05 -0.08
C GLY A 100 11.71 15.55 0.21
N LEU A 101 11.37 14.72 -0.78
CA LEU A 101 11.58 13.27 -0.77
C LEU A 101 12.99 12.90 -1.25
#